data_AF-A0A482VHT4-F1
#
_entry.id   AF-A0A482VHT4-F1
#
_cell.length_a   1.000
_cell.length_b   1.000
_cell.length_c   1.000
_cell.angle_alpha   90.00
_cell.angle_beta   90.00
_cell.angle_gamma   90.00
#
_symmetry.space_group_name_H-M   'P 1'
#
loop_
_entity.id
_entity.type
_entity.pdbx_description
1 polymer ?
#
loop_
_entity_poly.entity_id
_entity_poly.type
_entity_poly.pdbx_seq_one_letter_code
_entity_poly.pdbx_strand_id
1 'polypeptide(L)'
;MADSDAARGALRVDNMKVPNGPRVVTINKTETGFGFNVRGQVSEGGQLRSINGELYAPLQHVSAVLDRGAAEQAGIRKGDRILEV
;
A
#
# COMPACT_ATOMS: atom_id res chain seq x y z
N MET A 1 -4.84 21.19 -48.48
CA MET A 1 -5.92 21.18 -47.48
C MET A 1 -6.08 19.74 -47.02
N ALA A 2 -6.10 19.53 -45.70
CA ALA A 2 -6.38 18.28 -44.97
C ALA A 2 -5.30 17.18 -45.09
N ASP A 3 -4.69 16.60 -44.05
CA ASP A 3 -4.86 16.73 -42.61
C ASP A 3 -3.51 16.44 -41.92
N SER A 4 -3.12 17.34 -41.04
CA SER A 4 -2.12 17.15 -40.01
C SER A 4 -2.87 16.89 -38.72
N ASP A 5 -2.90 15.65 -38.21
CA ASP A 5 -3.16 15.46 -36.79
C ASP A 5 -2.80 14.08 -36.22
N ALA A 6 -2.37 14.13 -34.95
CA ALA A 6 -2.46 13.06 -33.96
C ALA A 6 -1.53 11.82 -34.06
N ALA A 7 -0.21 12.04 -34.02
CA ALA A 7 0.73 11.07 -33.45
C ALA A 7 1.20 11.48 -32.04
N ARG A 8 0.26 11.91 -31.18
CA ARG A 8 0.48 12.04 -29.74
C ARG A 8 -0.11 10.81 -29.06
N GLY A 9 0.58 9.68 -29.23
CA GLY A 9 0.31 8.48 -28.45
C GLY A 9 0.52 8.80 -26.99
N ALA A 10 -0.58 9.05 -26.28
CA ALA A 10 -0.62 9.13 -24.84
C ALA A 10 0.05 7.87 -24.30
N LEU A 11 1.25 8.03 -23.73
CA LEU A 11 1.87 6.99 -22.92
C LEU A 11 0.85 6.67 -21.84
N ARG A 12 0.26 5.49 -21.96
CA ARG A 12 -0.66 4.93 -21.00
C ARG A 12 0.06 4.99 -19.67
N VAL A 13 -0.37 5.91 -18.81
CA VAL A 13 -0.05 5.83 -17.40
C VAL A 13 -0.81 4.58 -16.97
N ASP A 14 -0.11 3.45 -16.97
CA ASP A 14 -0.62 2.21 -16.44
C ASP A 14 -1.00 2.54 -14.99
N ASN A 15 -2.29 2.80 -14.77
CA ASN A 15 -2.93 2.78 -13.47
C ASN A 15 -2.60 1.41 -12.90
N MET A 16 -1.46 1.29 -12.21
CA MET A 16 -1.06 0.10 -11.45
C MET A 16 -2.16 -0.14 -10.43
N LYS A 17 -3.13 -0.94 -10.85
CA LYS A 17 -4.26 -1.41 -10.07
C LYS A 17 -3.62 -2.21 -8.94
N VAL A 18 -3.55 -1.61 -7.76
CA VAL A 18 -3.11 -2.33 -6.57
C VAL A 18 -4.00 -3.56 -6.49
N PRO A 19 -3.43 -4.78 -6.46
CA PRO A 19 -4.25 -5.97 -6.30
C PRO A 19 -5.10 -5.78 -5.04
N ASN A 20 -6.42 -5.82 -5.22
CA ASN A 20 -7.37 -5.80 -4.11
C ASN A 20 -7.26 -7.15 -3.40
N GLY A 21 -6.30 -7.29 -2.49
CA GLY A 21 -6.06 -8.52 -1.75
C GLY A 21 -4.82 -8.46 -0.86
N PRO A 22 -4.65 -9.45 0.03
CA PRO A 22 -3.43 -9.62 0.81
C PRO A 22 -2.22 -9.73 -0.12
N ARG A 23 -1.11 -9.08 0.26
CA ARG A 23 0.15 -9.17 -0.48
C ARG A 23 1.32 -9.27 0.49
N VAL A 24 2.32 -10.05 0.10
CA VAL A 24 3.58 -10.16 0.83
C VAL A 24 4.54 -9.12 0.26
N VAL A 25 5.17 -8.36 1.15
CA VAL A 25 6.21 -7.40 0.79
C VAL A 25 7.45 -7.68 1.63
N THR A 26 8.62 -7.52 1.02
CA THR A 26 9.90 -7.63 1.72
C THR A 26 10.57 -6.27 1.71
N ILE A 27 10.91 -5.78 2.89
CA ILE A 27 11.52 -4.45 3.05
C ILE A 27 12.88 -4.65 3.71
N ASN A 28 13.93 -4.18 3.07
CA ASN A 28 15.25 -4.15 3.66
C ASN A 28 15.41 -2.87 4.49
N LYS A 29 15.88 -3.01 5.73
CA LYS A 29 16.13 -1.86 6.60
C LYS A 29 17.26 -1.01 6.03
N THR A 30 17.03 0.29 5.94
CA THR A 30 18.03 1.29 5.51
C THR A 30 18.52 2.11 6.71
N GLU A 31 19.41 3.06 6.48
CA GLU A 31 19.91 3.99 7.51
C GLU A 31 18.76 4.76 8.20
N THR A 32 17.69 5.08 7.47
CA THR A 32 16.50 5.75 8.02
C THR A 32 15.44 4.76 8.54
N GLY A 33 15.77 3.48 8.69
CA GLY A 33 14.84 2.40 9.07
C GLY A 33 14.08 1.81 7.87
N PHE A 34 12.86 1.32 8.12
CA PHE A 34 12.00 0.78 7.05
C PHE A 34 11.21 1.88 6.31
N GLY A 35 11.05 3.06 6.89
CA GLY A 35 10.39 4.20 6.23
C GLY A 35 8.86 4.17 6.25
N PHE A 36 8.24 3.63 7.30
CA PHE A 36 6.78 3.75 7.52
C PHE A 36 6.45 3.72 9.02
N ASN A 37 5.27 4.23 9.36
CA ASN A 37 4.75 4.25 10.73
C ASN A 37 3.54 3.35 10.86
N VAL A 38 3.46 2.60 11.95
CA VAL A 38 2.34 1.71 12.27
C VAL A 38 1.48 2.33 13.36
N ARG A 39 0.15 2.23 13.20
CA ARG A 39 -0.83 2.64 14.20
C ARG A 39 -1.88 1.54 14.37
N GLY A 40 -2.30 1.31 15.60
CA GLY A 40 -3.32 0.32 15.90
C GLY A 40 -3.69 0.34 17.37
N GLN A 41 -4.64 -0.51 17.72
CA GLN A 41 -4.97 -0.78 19.11
C GLN A 41 -3.76 -1.43 19.80
N VAL A 42 -3.49 -1.04 21.05
CA VAL A 42 -2.41 -1.61 21.88
C VAL A 42 -2.90 -2.85 22.64
N SER A 43 -4.18 -2.87 23.01
CA SER A 43 -4.82 -4.02 23.66
C SER A 43 -4.97 -5.19 22.70
N GLU A 44 -4.67 -6.38 23.17
CA GLU A 44 -4.92 -7.62 22.44
C GLU A 44 -6.43 -7.92 22.36
N GLY A 45 -6.86 -8.49 21.23
CA GLY A 45 -8.25 -8.84 21.00
C GLY A 45 -9.18 -7.65 20.67
N GLY A 46 -10.48 -7.94 20.56
CA GLY A 46 -11.50 -6.95 20.22
C GLY A 46 -12.54 -7.53 19.26
N GLN A 47 -13.53 -6.70 18.91
CA GLN A 47 -14.61 -7.13 18.03
C GLN A 47 -14.07 -7.44 16.63
N LEU A 48 -14.45 -8.61 16.10
CA LEU A 48 -14.12 -9.00 14.73
C LEU A 48 -14.77 -8.04 13.74
N ARG A 49 -13.98 -7.56 12.77
CA ARG A 49 -14.43 -6.69 11.69
C ARG A 49 -14.44 -7.49 10.39
N SER A 50 -15.54 -7.41 9.65
CA SER A 50 -15.58 -7.93 8.29
C SER A 50 -14.80 -7.00 7.36
N ILE A 51 -13.79 -7.55 6.69
CA ILE A 51 -12.97 -6.88 5.67
C ILE A 51 -12.98 -7.79 4.44
N ASN A 52 -13.51 -7.31 3.32
CA ASN A 52 -13.64 -8.08 2.07
C ASN A 52 -14.38 -9.42 2.22
N GLY A 53 -15.34 -9.52 3.16
CA GLY A 53 -16.13 -10.73 3.39
C GLY A 53 -15.54 -11.70 4.42
N GLU A 54 -14.32 -11.44 4.90
CA GLU A 54 -13.66 -12.25 5.93
C GLU A 54 -13.59 -11.50 7.26
N LEU A 55 -13.70 -12.24 8.37
CA LEU A 55 -13.67 -11.68 9.71
C LEU A 55 -12.23 -11.64 10.22
N TYR A 56 -11.75 -10.44 10.51
CA TYR A 56 -10.43 -10.21 11.08
C TYR A 56 -10.55 -9.58 12.48
N ALA A 57 -9.62 -9.92 13.36
CA ALA A 57 -9.41 -9.16 14.59
C ALA A 57 -8.98 -7.71 14.26
N PRO A 58 -8.99 -6.78 15.23
CA PRO A 58 -8.49 -5.42 15.01
C PRO A 58 -7.03 -5.42 14.50
N LEU A 59 -6.85 -5.14 13.20
CA LEU A 59 -5.53 -5.11 12.56
C LEU A 59 -4.85 -3.76 12.74
N GLN A 60 -3.53 -3.79 12.88
CA GLN A 60 -2.70 -2.60 12.79
C GLN A 60 -2.65 -2.13 11.34
N HIS A 61 -2.42 -0.84 11.13
CA HIS A 61 -2.35 -0.26 9.80
C HIS A 61 -1.19 0.72 9.68
N VAL A 62 -0.78 0.94 8.43
CA VAL A 62 0.24 1.92 8.09
C VAL A 62 -0.37 3.32 8.12
N SER A 63 0.09 4.15 9.06
CA SER A 63 -0.42 5.51 9.28
C SER A 63 0.31 6.57 8.45
N ALA A 64 1.58 6.35 8.15
CA ALA A 64 2.40 7.20 7.29
C ALA A 64 3.48 6.36 6.61
N VAL A 65 3.90 6.79 5.42
CA VAL A 65 5.02 6.21 4.66
C VAL A 65 5.98 7.36 4.35
N LEU A 66 7.27 7.09 4.41
CA LEU A 66 8.31 8.05 4.07
C LEU A 66 8.46 8.10 2.54
N ASP A 67 8.30 9.29 1.97
CA ASP A 67 8.48 9.51 0.53
C ASP A 67 9.90 9.13 0.09
N ARG A 68 9.98 8.35 -0.98
CA ARG A 68 11.19 7.72 -1.53
C ARG A 68 11.91 6.77 -0.57
N GLY A 69 11.28 6.41 0.54
CA GLY A 69 11.80 5.47 1.53
C GLY A 69 11.71 4.01 1.07
N ALA A 70 12.34 3.12 1.84
CA ALA A 70 12.37 1.68 1.54
C ALA A 70 10.97 1.06 1.46
N ALA A 71 10.05 1.47 2.35
CA ALA A 71 8.68 0.98 2.35
C ALA A 71 7.90 1.39 1.09
N GLU A 72 8.03 2.64 0.62
CA GLU A 72 7.36 3.08 -0.62
C GLU A 72 7.88 2.28 -1.83
N GLN A 73 9.20 2.09 -1.91
CA GLN A 73 9.83 1.30 -2.98
C GLN A 73 9.41 -0.18 -2.94
N ALA A 74 9.20 -0.74 -1.74
CA ALA A 74 8.66 -2.09 -1.55
C ALA A 74 7.15 -2.18 -1.80
N GLY A 75 6.47 -1.06 -2.03
CA GLY A 75 5.06 -1.01 -2.36
C GLY A 75 4.11 -0.93 -1.16
N ILE A 76 4.60 -0.57 0.04
CA ILE A 76 3.74 -0.19 1.18
C ILE A 76 3.10 1.17 0.92
N ARG A 77 1.82 1.29 1.28
CA ARG A 77 1.00 2.49 1.11
C ARG A 77 0.29 2.83 2.42
N LYS A 78 0.03 4.12 2.62
CA LYS A 78 -0.78 4.59 3.74
C LYS A 78 -2.17 3.92 3.71
N GLY A 79 -2.58 3.35 4.83
CA GLY A 79 -3.84 2.63 4.96
C GLY A 79 -3.75 1.12 4.74
N ASP A 80 -2.59 0.58 4.35
CA ASP A 80 -2.36 -0.86 4.35
C ASP A 80 -2.60 -1.45 5.74
N ARG A 81 -3.25 -2.62 5.77
CA ARG A 81 -3.52 -3.36 7.01
C ARG A 81 -2.55 -4.52 7.11
N ILE A 82 -1.92 -4.66 8.27
CA ILE A 82 -0.91 -5.68 8.53
C ILE A 82 -1.64 -6.94 9.02
N LEU A 83 -1.51 -8.01 8.25
CA LEU A 83 -2.08 -9.32 8.55
C LEU A 83 -1.08 -10.21 9.27
N GLU A 84 0.17 -10.19 8.82
CA GLU A 84 1.28 -11.03 9.27
C GLU A 84 2.59 -10.20 9.19
N VAL A 85 3.54 -10.50 10.08
CA VAL A 85 4.87 -9.87 10.16
C VAL A 85 5.93 -10.93 10.40
#